data_AF-A0A432EKP9-F1
#
_entry.id   AF-A0A432EKP9-F1
#
_cell.length_a   1.000
_cell.length_b   1.000
_cell.length_c   1.000
_cell.angle_alpha   90.00
_cell.angle_beta   90.00
_cell.angle_gamma   90.00
#
_symmetry.space_group_name_H-M   'P 1'
#
loop_
_entity.id
_entity.type
_entity.pdbx_description
1 polymer ?
#
loop_
_entity_poly.entity_id
_entity_poly.type
_entity_poly.pdbx_seq_one_letter_code
_entity_poly.pdbx_strand_id
1 'polypeptide(L)'
;MGASLDLQQAVQQLNKELIADGTPELNIGIGIHTDRVLAGNMGSASRLNYTVIGDGVNLASRLEGLCKYYGVESIVSEDTRKQASAYAFRELDRVCVKGKQQPVTIYQPLGPAQQDDATLARHQQALNAYRNRQWQRAVRLFSALAREAPSDRLYQLYLERTRALAQQPPGPDWNGVFQHSRK
;
A
#
# COMPACT_ATOMS: atom_id res chain seq x y z
N MET A 1 -7.36 -9.11 -8.30
CA MET A 1 -6.16 -9.65 -7.63
C MET A 1 -5.25 -10.38 -8.60
N GLY A 2 -5.65 -11.52 -9.19
CA GLY A 2 -4.83 -12.25 -10.18
C GLY A 2 -4.15 -11.37 -11.24
N ALA A 3 -4.94 -10.60 -12.00
CA ALA A 3 -4.41 -9.70 -13.03
C ALA A 3 -3.35 -8.69 -12.54
N SER A 4 -3.41 -8.25 -11.28
CA SER A 4 -2.39 -7.35 -10.72
C SER A 4 -1.07 -8.06 -10.50
N LEU A 5 -1.11 -9.32 -10.05
CA LEU A 5 0.08 -10.14 -9.84
C LEU A 5 0.67 -10.57 -11.18
N ASP A 6 -0.18 -10.93 -12.15
CA ASP A 6 0.25 -11.29 -13.50
C ASP A 6 0.96 -10.11 -14.18
N LEU A 7 0.43 -8.89 -14.01
CA LEU A 7 1.04 -7.68 -14.57
C LEU A 7 2.38 -7.33 -13.90
N GLN A 8 2.52 -7.55 -12.60
CA GLN A 8 3.82 -7.43 -11.91
C GLN A 8 4.84 -8.43 -12.45
N GLN A 9 4.46 -9.70 -12.60
CA GLN A 9 5.32 -10.74 -13.16
C GLN A 9 5.75 -10.42 -14.61
N ALA A 10 4.82 -9.93 -15.43
CA ALA A 10 5.10 -9.52 -16.80
C ALA A 10 6.12 -8.37 -16.86
N VAL A 11 5.97 -7.35 -16.00
CA VAL A 11 6.93 -6.23 -15.92
C VAL A 11 8.29 -6.69 -15.41
N GLN A 12 8.34 -7.58 -14.42
CA GLN A 12 9.60 -8.16 -13.94
C GLN A 12 10.32 -8.94 -15.04
N GLN A 13 9.59 -9.67 -15.88
CA GLN A 13 10.18 -10.38 -17.01
C GLN A 13 10.70 -9.40 -18.07
N LEU A 14 9.92 -8.37 -18.41
CA LEU A 14 10.33 -7.31 -19.33
C LEU A 14 11.58 -6.56 -18.83
N ASN A 15 11.66 -6.28 -17.52
CA ASN A 15 12.81 -5.58 -16.95
C ASN A 15 14.12 -6.35 -17.10
N LYS A 16 14.08 -7.70 -17.11
CA LYS A 16 15.29 -8.50 -17.39
C LYS A 16 15.83 -8.24 -18.80
N GLU A 17 14.94 -8.11 -19.78
CA GLU A 17 15.28 -7.81 -21.17
C GLU A 17 15.79 -6.37 -21.30
N LEU A 18 15.08 -5.40 -20.72
CA LEU A 18 15.48 -3.99 -20.74
C LEU A 18 16.87 -3.78 -20.13
N ILE A 19 17.15 -4.40 -18.98
CA ILE A 19 18.45 -4.30 -18.32
C ILE A 19 19.56 -4.93 -19.17
N ALA A 20 19.30 -6.07 -19.82
CA ALA A 20 20.26 -6.72 -20.70
C ALA A 20 20.62 -5.83 -21.91
N ASP A 21 19.65 -5.06 -22.39
CA ASP A 21 19.80 -4.13 -23.51
C ASP A 21 20.34 -2.74 -23.08
N GLY A 22 20.69 -2.56 -21.79
CA GLY A 22 21.17 -1.29 -21.25
C GLY A 22 20.09 -0.21 -21.14
N THR A 23 18.81 -0.58 -21.26
CA THR A 23 17.66 0.30 -21.10
C THR A 23 17.25 0.37 -19.62
N PRO A 24 16.86 1.55 -19.10
CA PRO A 24 16.37 1.65 -17.72
C PRO A 24 15.15 0.76 -17.47
N GLU A 25 15.06 0.24 -16.25
CA GLU A 25 13.93 -0.57 -15.81
C GLU A 25 12.60 0.22 -15.83
N LEU A 26 11.52 -0.49 -16.16
CA LEU A 26 10.16 0.00 -16.08
C LEU A 26 9.62 -0.24 -14.67
N ASN A 27 9.15 0.84 -14.04
CA ASN A 27 8.49 0.80 -12.74
C ASN A 27 6.99 1.10 -12.89
N ILE A 28 6.16 0.34 -12.20
CA ILE A 28 4.69 0.48 -12.23
C ILE A 28 4.11 0.60 -10.82
N GLY A 29 2.96 1.26 -10.71
CA GLY A 29 2.13 1.28 -9.52
C GLY A 29 0.72 0.78 -9.86
N ILE A 30 0.14 -0.03 -8.98
CA ILE A 30 -1.22 -0.57 -9.16
C ILE A 30 -2.05 -0.27 -7.91
N GLY A 31 -3.04 0.61 -8.04
CA GLY A 31 -4.00 0.90 -6.98
C GLY A 31 -5.33 0.18 -7.21
N ILE A 32 -5.79 -0.61 -6.23
CA ILE A 32 -7.06 -1.36 -6.33
C ILE A 32 -7.99 -1.01 -5.17
N HIS A 33 -9.18 -0.51 -5.50
CA HIS A 33 -10.23 -0.24 -4.54
C HIS A 33 -11.55 -0.85 -4.99
N THR A 34 -12.34 -1.34 -4.04
CA THR A 34 -13.71 -1.78 -4.27
C THR A 34 -14.67 -0.84 -3.56
N ASP A 35 -15.58 -0.25 -4.33
CA ASP A 35 -16.63 0.64 -3.82
C ASP A 35 -17.91 0.46 -4.65
N ARG A 36 -19.02 1.01 -4.14
CA ARG A 36 -20.24 1.20 -4.93
C ARG A 36 -20.06 2.42 -5.82
N VAL A 37 -20.37 2.25 -7.10
CA VAL A 37 -20.17 3.27 -8.15
C VAL A 37 -21.36 3.29 -9.09
N LEU A 38 -21.57 4.42 -9.76
CA LEU A 38 -22.52 4.55 -10.86
C LEU A 38 -21.80 4.28 -12.18
N ALA A 39 -22.23 3.28 -12.93
CA ALA A 39 -21.72 3.00 -14.27
C ALA A 39 -22.78 3.36 -15.32
N GLY A 40 -22.37 4.02 -16.41
CA GLY A 40 -23.30 4.37 -17.48
C GLY A 40 -22.65 5.16 -18.62
N ASN A 41 -23.45 5.40 -19.66
CA ASN A 41 -23.06 6.27 -20.77
C ASN A 41 -23.11 7.73 -20.30
N MET A 42 -21.98 8.43 -20.40
CA MET A 42 -21.88 9.84 -20.04
C MET A 42 -21.33 10.66 -21.20
N GLY A 43 -21.89 11.84 -21.38
CA GLY A 43 -21.50 12.79 -22.42
C GLY A 43 -22.70 13.29 -23.24
N SER A 44 -22.43 14.09 -24.26
CA SER A 44 -23.44 14.59 -25.19
C SER A 44 -23.88 13.50 -26.16
N ALA A 45 -25.03 13.68 -26.82
CA ALA A 45 -25.53 12.75 -27.83
C ALA A 45 -24.51 12.42 -28.94
N SER A 46 -23.56 13.32 -29.21
CA SER A 46 -22.48 13.16 -30.19
C SER A 46 -21.21 12.46 -29.67
N ARG A 47 -21.03 12.33 -28.34
CA ARG A 47 -19.87 11.68 -27.71
C ARG A 47 -20.28 11.07 -26.37
N LEU A 48 -20.71 9.81 -26.41
CA LEU A 48 -21.02 9.01 -25.22
C LEU A 48 -19.83 8.12 -24.90
N ASN A 49 -19.30 8.24 -23.67
CA ASN A 49 -18.32 7.32 -23.13
C ASN A 49 -18.98 6.47 -22.04
N TYR A 50 -18.84 5.15 -22.12
CA TYR A 50 -19.20 4.28 -21.01
C TYR A 50 -18.16 4.45 -19.91
N THR A 51 -18.55 5.03 -18.79
CA THR A 51 -17.63 5.38 -17.69
C THR A 51 -18.28 5.13 -16.34
N VAL A 52 -17.45 5.19 -15.30
CA VAL A 52 -17.81 4.95 -13.91
C VAL A 52 -17.56 6.23 -13.12
N ILE A 53 -18.55 6.68 -12.35
CA ILE A 53 -18.43 7.80 -11.42
C ILE A 53 -18.72 7.33 -10.00
N GLY A 54 -17.87 7.79 -9.08
CA GLY A 54 -18.04 7.62 -7.65
C GLY A 54 -16.77 8.02 -6.91
N ASP A 55 -16.90 8.37 -5.63
CA ASP A 55 -15.75 8.75 -4.79
C ASP A 55 -14.70 7.63 -4.72
N GLY A 56 -15.12 6.37 -4.82
CA GLY A 56 -14.25 5.20 -4.88
C GLY A 56 -13.31 5.16 -6.09
N VAL A 57 -13.71 5.69 -7.25
CA VAL A 57 -12.86 5.73 -8.46
C VAL A 57 -11.59 6.54 -8.20
N ASN A 58 -11.75 7.67 -7.50
CA ASN A 58 -10.63 8.54 -7.15
C ASN A 58 -9.72 7.94 -6.07
N LEU A 59 -10.20 6.97 -5.28
CA LEU A 59 -9.35 6.31 -4.28
C LEU A 59 -8.34 5.37 -4.94
N ALA A 60 -8.76 4.59 -5.95
CA ALA A 60 -7.85 3.68 -6.65
C ALA A 60 -6.62 4.39 -7.23
N SER A 61 -6.81 5.52 -7.93
CA SER A 61 -5.70 6.33 -8.46
C SER A 61 -4.79 6.90 -7.34
N ARG A 62 -5.35 7.26 -6.18
CA ARG A 62 -4.53 7.71 -5.04
C ARG A 62 -3.71 6.57 -4.43
N LEU A 63 -4.26 5.36 -4.37
CA LEU A 63 -3.51 4.19 -3.92
C LEU A 63 -2.35 3.87 -4.87
N GLU A 64 -2.55 4.03 -6.17
CA GLU A 64 -1.48 3.93 -7.17
C GLU A 64 -0.36 4.92 -6.87
N GLY A 65 -0.66 6.20 -6.68
CA GLY A 65 0.36 7.21 -6.33
C GLY A 65 1.12 6.92 -5.02
N LEU A 66 0.50 6.21 -4.06
CA LEU A 66 1.16 5.79 -2.82
C LEU A 66 2.15 4.62 -3.01
N CYS A 67 2.06 3.86 -4.09
CA CYS A 67 2.95 2.73 -4.40
C CYS A 67 4.42 3.15 -4.32
N LYS A 68 4.77 4.27 -4.97
CA LYS A 68 6.13 4.85 -4.94
C LYS A 68 6.58 5.26 -3.53
N TYR A 69 5.67 5.79 -2.72
CA TYR A 69 6.00 6.26 -1.38
C TYR A 69 6.35 5.09 -0.45
N TYR A 70 5.55 4.02 -0.49
CA TYR A 70 5.77 2.80 0.30
C TYR A 70 6.79 1.84 -0.32
N GLY A 71 7.15 2.03 -1.60
CA GLY A 71 8.10 1.19 -2.31
C GLY A 71 7.54 -0.19 -2.66
N VAL A 72 6.27 -0.25 -3.04
CA VAL A 72 5.58 -1.48 -3.43
C VAL A 72 4.93 -1.29 -4.79
N GLU A 73 4.80 -2.37 -5.56
CA GLU A 73 4.23 -2.33 -6.92
C GLU A 73 2.69 -2.25 -6.91
N SER A 74 2.06 -2.67 -5.81
CA SER A 74 0.60 -2.63 -5.69
C SER A 74 0.12 -2.32 -4.28
N ILE A 75 -0.98 -1.58 -4.22
CA ILE A 75 -1.67 -1.23 -2.99
C ILE A 75 -3.17 -1.48 -3.19
N VAL A 76 -3.77 -2.17 -2.22
CA VAL A 76 -5.21 -2.40 -2.17
C VAL A 76 -5.82 -1.78 -0.91
N SER A 77 -7.07 -1.35 -1.03
CA SER A 77 -7.85 -0.91 0.13
C SER A 77 -8.30 -2.08 1.02
N GLU A 78 -8.64 -1.79 2.27
CA GLU A 78 -9.33 -2.69 3.19
C GLU A 78 -10.57 -3.35 2.54
N ASP A 79 -11.38 -2.59 1.79
CA ASP A 79 -12.62 -3.11 1.18
C ASP A 79 -12.35 -4.14 0.09
N THR A 80 -11.27 -3.95 -0.68
CA THR A 80 -10.77 -4.94 -1.64
C THR A 80 -10.26 -6.18 -0.92
N ARG A 81 -9.45 -5.99 0.14
CA ARG A 81 -8.85 -7.08 0.93
C ARG A 81 -9.92 -8.01 1.50
N LYS A 82 -10.99 -7.45 2.07
CA LYS A 82 -12.12 -8.21 2.64
C LYS A 82 -12.81 -9.12 1.64
N GLN A 83 -12.79 -8.78 0.35
CA GLN A 83 -13.41 -9.55 -0.72
C GLN A 83 -12.44 -10.54 -1.40
N ALA A 84 -11.16 -10.53 -1.02
CA ALA A 84 -10.11 -11.32 -1.66
C ALA A 84 -9.45 -12.31 -0.67
N SER A 85 -10.25 -13.05 0.09
CA SER A 85 -9.79 -13.96 1.15
C SER A 85 -8.82 -15.07 0.70
N ALA A 86 -8.79 -15.39 -0.60
CA ALA A 86 -7.86 -16.35 -1.19
C ALA A 86 -6.41 -15.85 -1.28
N TYR A 87 -6.14 -14.58 -0.93
CA TYR A 87 -4.81 -13.96 -1.04
C TYR A 87 -4.27 -13.56 0.34
N ALA A 88 -2.95 -13.63 0.48
CA ALA A 88 -2.23 -13.06 1.62
C ALA A 88 -1.99 -11.57 1.39
N PHE A 89 -1.99 -10.81 2.49
CA PHE A 89 -1.80 -9.36 2.46
C PHE A 89 -0.88 -8.92 3.59
N ARG A 90 0.01 -7.99 3.27
CA ARG A 90 0.79 -7.23 4.24
C ARG A 90 0.17 -5.87 4.46
N GLU A 91 -0.19 -5.54 5.69
CA GLU A 91 -0.68 -4.21 6.02
C GLU A 91 0.45 -3.18 5.85
N LEU A 92 0.23 -2.13 5.06
CA LEU A 92 1.24 -1.11 4.82
C LEU A 92 1.10 0.05 5.78
N ASP A 93 -0.10 0.59 5.96
CA ASP A 93 -0.35 1.76 6.80
C ASP A 93 -1.85 2.04 6.99
N ARG A 94 -2.16 3.01 7.85
CA ARG A 94 -3.46 3.69 7.89
C ARG A 94 -3.30 5.10 7.34
N VAL A 95 -3.97 5.43 6.24
CA VAL A 95 -3.81 6.71 5.55
C VAL A 95 -5.10 7.50 5.49
N CYS A 96 -5.01 8.82 5.64
CA CYS A 96 -6.08 9.72 5.21
C CYS A 96 -5.79 10.19 3.78
N VAL A 97 -6.66 9.87 2.85
CA VAL A 97 -6.60 10.39 1.48
C VAL A 97 -7.38 11.71 1.39
N LYS A 98 -6.86 12.66 0.61
CA LYS A 98 -7.50 13.95 0.39
C LYS A 98 -8.95 13.74 -0.13
N GLY A 99 -9.93 14.23 0.64
CA GLY A 99 -11.36 14.14 0.31
C GLY A 99 -12.16 13.10 1.13
N LYS A 100 -11.52 12.17 1.86
CA LYS A 100 -12.20 11.34 2.87
C LYS A 100 -11.68 11.69 4.26
N GLN A 101 -12.59 11.91 5.22
CA GLN A 101 -12.22 12.14 6.62
C GLN A 101 -11.88 10.85 7.36
N GLN A 102 -12.40 9.72 6.89
CA GLN A 102 -12.14 8.42 7.51
C GLN A 102 -10.82 7.83 7.01
N PRO A 103 -9.91 7.41 7.92
CA PRO A 103 -8.70 6.71 7.55
C PRO A 103 -9.01 5.39 6.84
N VAL A 104 -8.24 5.08 5.79
CA VAL A 104 -8.30 3.81 5.07
C VAL A 104 -7.04 3.02 5.40
N THR A 105 -7.20 1.77 5.84
CA THR A 105 -6.07 0.84 5.93
C THR A 105 -5.74 0.33 4.54
N ILE A 106 -4.46 0.34 4.21
CA ILE A 106 -3.94 -0.06 2.91
C ILE A 106 -3.03 -1.27 3.05
N TYR A 107 -3.04 -2.12 2.03
CA TYR A 107 -2.39 -3.42 2.04
C TYR A 107 -1.62 -3.66 0.76
N GLN A 108 -0.48 -4.33 0.86
CA GLN A 108 0.19 -4.94 -0.27
C GLN A 108 -0.29 -6.39 -0.39
N PRO A 109 -0.76 -6.82 -1.56
CA PRO A 109 -1.00 -8.24 -1.81
C PRO A 109 0.32 -9.00 -2.00
N LEU A 110 0.41 -10.20 -1.44
CA LEU A 110 1.61 -11.04 -1.50
C LEU A 110 1.46 -12.27 -2.41
N GLY A 111 0.26 -12.53 -2.92
CA GLY A 111 -0.07 -13.74 -3.66
C GLY A 111 -1.09 -14.61 -2.94
N PRO A 112 -1.28 -15.87 -3.36
CA PRO A 112 -2.19 -16.80 -2.71
C PRO A 112 -1.91 -16.94 -1.22
N ALA A 113 -2.96 -17.09 -0.42
CA ALA A 113 -2.83 -17.27 1.02
C ALA A 113 -2.02 -18.53 1.35
N GLN A 114 -0.99 -18.38 2.18
CA GLN A 114 -0.22 -19.48 2.75
C GLN A 114 -0.52 -19.59 4.24
N GLN A 115 -0.47 -20.81 4.77
CA GLN A 115 -0.68 -21.06 6.20
C GLN A 115 0.58 -20.67 6.98
N ASP A 116 0.40 -19.96 8.10
CA ASP A 116 1.45 -19.59 9.07
C ASP A 116 2.66 -18.80 8.53
N ASP A 117 2.40 -17.64 7.92
CA ASP A 117 3.46 -16.69 7.55
C ASP A 117 4.03 -15.97 8.80
N ALA A 118 5.13 -16.50 9.32
CA ALA A 118 5.84 -15.96 10.48
C ALA A 118 6.36 -14.52 10.25
N THR A 119 6.62 -14.12 9.01
CA THR A 119 7.06 -12.76 8.69
C THR A 119 5.90 -11.78 8.78
N LEU A 120 4.73 -12.13 8.26
CA LEU A 120 3.51 -11.33 8.44
C LEU A 120 3.14 -11.20 9.92
N ALA A 121 3.27 -12.25 10.71
CA ALA A 121 3.01 -12.19 12.16
C ALA A 121 3.97 -11.21 12.87
N ARG A 122 5.28 -11.27 12.58
CA ARG A 122 6.28 -10.34 13.12
C ARG A 122 6.06 -8.90 12.64
N HIS A 123 5.66 -8.73 11.39
CA HIS A 123 5.25 -7.44 10.82
C HIS A 123 4.07 -6.83 11.60
N GLN A 124 3.02 -7.62 11.86
CA GLN A 124 1.87 -7.17 12.64
C GLN A 124 2.26 -6.77 14.07
N GLN A 125 3.16 -7.52 14.70
CA GLN A 125 3.68 -7.16 16.02
C GLN A 125 4.43 -5.82 16.01
N ALA A 126 5.20 -5.55 14.95
CA ALA A 126 5.91 -4.28 14.79
C ALA A 126 4.93 -3.09 14.64
N LEU A 127 3.90 -3.24 13.80
CA LEU A 127 2.83 -2.24 13.63
C LEU A 127 2.07 -2.00 14.94
N ASN A 128 1.75 -3.06 15.69
CA ASN A 128 1.07 -2.94 16.98
C ASN A 128 1.94 -2.18 18.01
N ALA A 129 3.24 -2.49 18.08
CA ALA A 129 4.16 -1.76 18.95
C ALA A 129 4.25 -0.27 18.57
N TYR A 130 4.29 0.04 17.26
CA TYR A 130 4.28 1.41 16.76
C TYR A 130 3.01 2.15 17.17
N ARG A 131 1.83 1.57 16.96
CA ARG A 131 0.54 2.19 17.29
C ARG A 131 0.32 2.36 18.79
N ASN A 132 0.85 1.43 19.59
CA ASN A 132 0.82 1.51 21.05
C ASN A 132 1.92 2.39 21.65
N ARG A 133 2.64 3.17 20.83
CA ARG A 133 3.70 4.10 21.26
C ARG A 133 4.86 3.42 21.98
N GLN A 134 5.05 2.12 21.75
CA GLN A 134 6.15 1.34 22.32
C GLN A 134 7.40 1.52 21.46
N TRP A 135 7.92 2.74 21.37
CA TRP A 135 8.91 3.14 20.36
C TRP A 135 10.16 2.26 20.33
N GLN A 136 10.75 1.97 21.49
CA GLN A 136 11.92 1.10 21.56
C GLN A 136 11.63 -0.32 21.07
N ARG A 137 10.44 -0.85 21.36
CA ARG A 137 10.00 -2.16 20.87
C ARG A 137 9.76 -2.13 19.37
N ALA A 138 9.09 -1.10 18.85
CA ALA A 138 8.84 -0.91 17.43
C ALA A 138 10.16 -0.79 16.63
N VAL A 139 11.11 0.02 17.09
CA VAL A 139 12.46 0.11 16.47
C VAL A 139 13.13 -1.24 16.43
N ARG A 140 13.11 -2.01 17.52
CA ARG A 140 13.73 -3.34 17.59
C ARG A 140 13.11 -4.31 16.58
N LEU A 141 11.78 -4.37 16.50
CA LEU A 141 11.06 -5.25 15.60
C LEU A 141 11.27 -4.86 14.13
N PHE A 142 11.11 -3.59 13.78
CA PHE A 142 11.37 -3.11 12.42
C PHE A 142 12.84 -3.26 12.02
N SER A 143 13.80 -3.11 12.94
CA SER A 143 15.21 -3.32 12.63
C SER A 143 15.55 -4.80 12.39
N ALA A 144 14.79 -5.73 12.98
CA ALA A 144 14.93 -7.15 12.67
C ALA A 144 14.39 -7.46 11.26
N LEU A 145 13.18 -6.98 10.95
CA LEU A 145 12.57 -7.11 9.63
C LEU A 145 13.42 -6.47 8.51
N ALA A 146 13.96 -5.27 8.75
CA ALA A 146 14.84 -4.57 7.81
C ALA A 146 16.17 -5.31 7.56
N ARG A 147 16.65 -6.12 8.51
CA ARG A 147 17.86 -6.95 8.31
C ARG A 147 17.58 -8.15 7.41
N GLU A 148 16.37 -8.70 7.49
CA GLU A 148 15.93 -9.83 6.66
C GLU A 148 15.53 -9.39 5.25
N ALA A 149 14.98 -8.18 5.10
CA ALA A 149 14.63 -7.58 3.81
C ALA A 149 15.23 -6.17 3.66
N PRO A 150 16.55 -6.04 3.39
CA PRO A 150 17.24 -4.75 3.36
C PRO A 150 16.75 -3.79 2.28
N SER A 151 16.26 -4.32 1.16
CA SER A 151 15.71 -3.55 0.04
C SER A 151 14.26 -3.09 0.27
N ASP A 152 13.61 -3.56 1.34
CA ASP A 152 12.23 -3.20 1.61
C ASP A 152 12.12 -1.80 2.23
N ARG A 153 11.71 -0.85 1.40
CA ARG A 153 11.52 0.55 1.75
C ARG A 153 10.55 0.74 2.91
N LEU A 154 9.56 -0.14 3.09
CA LEU A 154 8.54 -0.02 4.13
C LEU A 154 9.18 -0.02 5.53
N TYR A 155 10.19 -0.86 5.74
CA TYR A 155 10.83 -0.96 7.05
C TYR A 155 11.74 0.22 7.34
N GLN A 156 12.44 0.75 6.33
CA GLN A 156 13.20 1.99 6.48
C GLN A 156 12.29 3.17 6.83
N LEU A 157 11.15 3.28 6.13
CA LEU A 157 10.13 4.29 6.39
C LEU A 157 9.64 4.22 7.85
N TYR A 158 9.31 3.03 8.35
CA TYR A 158 8.85 2.87 9.73
C TYR A 158 9.94 3.12 10.76
N LEU A 159 11.20 2.78 10.47
CA LEU A 159 12.33 3.10 11.36
C LEU A 159 12.53 4.62 11.47
N GLU A 160 12.50 5.34 10.35
CA GLU A 160 12.58 6.81 10.32
C GLU A 160 11.45 7.44 11.15
N ARG A 161 10.19 7.04 10.87
CA ARG A 161 9.02 7.55 11.60
C ARG A 161 9.08 7.25 13.10
N THR A 162 9.43 6.02 13.47
CA THR A 162 9.47 5.60 14.87
C THR A 162 10.55 6.36 15.64
N ARG A 163 11.73 6.60 15.02
CA ARG A 163 12.79 7.40 15.63
C ARG A 163 12.39 8.86 15.80
N ALA A 164 11.76 9.46 14.78
CA ALA A 164 11.25 10.83 14.86
C ALA A 164 10.20 10.98 15.99
N LEU A 165 9.25 10.05 16.09
CA LEU A 165 8.24 10.05 17.16
C LEU A 165 8.81 9.73 18.53
N ALA A 166 9.92 8.99 18.62
CA ALA A 166 10.61 8.77 19.90
C ALA A 166 11.29 10.05 20.40
N GLN A 167 11.82 10.87 19.49
CA GLN A 167 12.44 12.16 19.81
C GLN A 167 11.40 13.24 20.12
N GLN A 168 10.30 13.26 19.37
CA GLN A 168 9.18 14.19 19.56
C GLN A 168 7.87 13.40 19.66
N PRO A 169 7.53 12.90 20.86
CA PRO A 169 6.31 12.13 21.06
C PRO A 169 5.05 12.92 20.70
N PRO A 170 4.10 12.29 20.01
CA PRO A 170 2.88 12.97 19.62
C PRO A 170 1.91 13.10 20.81
N GLY A 171 0.97 14.03 20.71
CA GLY A 171 -0.05 14.28 21.74
C GLY A 171 -0.96 13.08 22.02
N PRO A 172 -1.84 13.18 23.04
CA PRO A 172 -2.73 12.08 23.44
C PRO A 172 -3.68 11.64 22.31
N ASP A 173 -4.08 12.54 21.42
CA ASP A 173 -5.04 12.26 20.33
C ASP A 173 -4.42 11.57 19.11
N TRP A 174 -3.13 11.23 19.15
CA TRP A 174 -2.47 10.54 18.05
C TRP A 174 -3.01 9.12 17.86
N ASN A 175 -3.53 8.86 16.67
CA ASN A 175 -4.25 7.65 16.29
C ASN A 175 -3.46 6.73 15.33
N GLY A 176 -2.19 7.03 15.07
CA GLY A 176 -1.35 6.25 14.17
C GLY A 176 -1.70 6.37 12.68
N VAL A 177 -2.50 7.36 12.31
CA VAL A 177 -2.87 7.63 10.91
C VAL A 177 -1.84 8.54 10.26
N PHE A 178 -1.37 8.14 9.10
CA PHE A 178 -0.49 8.93 8.26
C PHE A 178 -1.29 9.87 7.36
N GLN A 179 -0.89 11.15 7.35
CA GLN A 179 -1.39 12.14 6.39
C GLN A 179 -0.33 12.36 5.31
N HIS A 180 -0.57 11.86 4.10
CA HIS A 180 0.29 12.14 2.96
C HIS A 180 -0.07 13.52 2.40
N SER A 181 0.79 14.52 2.61
CA SER A 181 0.53 15.92 2.24
C SER A 181 1.30 16.41 1.01
N ARG A 182 1.91 15.52 0.21
CA ARG A 182 2.61 15.95 -1.03
C ARG A 182 1.73 15.80 -2.28
N LYS A 183 1.84 16.83 -3.13
CA LYS A 183 1.33 16.88 -4.51
C LYS A 183 2.17 16.00 -5.42
#